data_AF-A0A8T2J904-F1
#
_entry.id   AF-A0A8T2J904-F1
#
_cell.length_a   1.000
_cell.length_b   1.000
_cell.length_c   1.000
_cell.angle_alpha   90.00
_cell.angle_beta   90.00
_cell.angle_gamma   90.00
#
_symmetry.space_group_name_H-M   'P 1'
#
loop_
_entity.id
_entity.type
_entity.pdbx_description
1 polymer ?
#
loop_
_entity_poly.entity_id
_entity_poly.type
_entity_poly.pdbx_seq_one_letter_code
_entity_poly.pdbx_strand_id
1 'polypeptide(L)'
;MAEYCVAARKETGQQGNIDCILEPLSLPECPISAAPSEGVLAVPCIFCEQLYKVEEKDGILKHMIIQHKLVIADVKLIANFRRYVFYWKKRFNEQPIADFCTVIKTNSTAPVEEQENYFLLCDVLPEDRILREELQQERLREILEQQHFERNCLNIHRLCMFCDEEFKGNRSVLFNHMNKEHAFNVGLPDNIVYCNEFLDVLQKKMDSLQCFYCEKSFRDKNTLKDHMRKKQHRRINAKNQEYDRFYIINYLELGKSWEEVQSEDDRDLVDNNEEVWSDWEENPNSVVCLFCEKQADSTEKLVFHMKDNHQFDLHKIKIDLGKYVFVMKIG
;
A
#
# COMPACT_ATOMS: atom_id res chain seq x y z
N MET A 1 23.29 -45.33 -68.60
CA MET A 1 24.45 -44.55 -68.11
C MET A 1 23.87 -43.48 -67.21
N ALA A 2 23.71 -43.79 -65.92
CA ALA A 2 24.68 -43.48 -64.84
C ALA A 2 24.61 -41.99 -64.47
N GLU A 3 24.58 -41.52 -63.22
CA GLU A 3 24.45 -42.03 -61.86
C GLU A 3 24.69 -40.80 -60.95
N TYR A 4 23.98 -40.67 -59.81
CA TYR A 4 24.30 -39.84 -58.62
C TYR A 4 24.44 -38.29 -58.80
N CYS A 5 24.17 -37.39 -57.84
CA CYS A 5 24.12 -37.50 -56.38
C CYS A 5 23.26 -36.37 -55.77
N VAL A 6 22.71 -36.65 -54.58
CA VAL A 6 21.90 -35.80 -53.71
C VAL A 6 22.78 -34.85 -52.89
N ALA A 7 22.33 -33.61 -52.68
CA ALA A 7 22.81 -32.77 -51.56
C ALA A 7 21.62 -32.05 -50.91
N ALA A 8 21.39 -32.41 -49.66
CA ALA A 8 20.42 -31.83 -48.75
C ALA A 8 20.93 -30.48 -48.19
N ARG A 9 20.00 -29.54 -47.98
CA ARG A 9 20.16 -28.48 -46.96
C ARG A 9 18.97 -28.54 -46.01
N LYS A 10 19.29 -28.80 -44.74
CA LYS A 10 18.40 -28.65 -43.58
C LYS A 10 18.24 -27.16 -43.32
N GLU A 11 17.00 -26.68 -43.20
CA GLU A 11 16.70 -25.45 -42.47
C GLU A 11 15.96 -25.82 -41.19
N THR A 12 16.65 -25.58 -40.09
CA THR A 12 16.25 -25.81 -38.71
C THR A 12 15.21 -24.77 -38.29
N GLY A 13 14.19 -25.22 -37.55
CA GLY A 13 13.13 -24.39 -37.01
C GLY A 13 13.63 -23.26 -36.12
N GLN A 14 13.11 -22.07 -36.38
CA GLN A 14 13.09 -20.97 -35.43
C GLN A 14 11.70 -20.94 -34.81
N GLN A 15 11.61 -21.38 -33.55
CA GLN A 15 10.52 -21.01 -32.66
C GLN A 15 10.63 -19.50 -32.45
N GLY A 16 9.84 -18.73 -33.19
CA GLY A 16 9.61 -17.32 -32.91
C GLY A 16 8.77 -17.21 -31.65
N ASN A 17 9.40 -16.86 -30.54
CA ASN A 17 8.74 -16.39 -29.34
C ASN A 17 7.95 -15.14 -29.73
N ILE A 18 6.63 -15.28 -29.88
CA ILE A 18 5.74 -14.12 -30.03
C ILE A 18 5.60 -13.55 -28.63
N ASP A 19 6.49 -12.62 -28.31
CA ASP A 19 6.29 -11.71 -27.18
C ASP A 19 4.99 -10.95 -27.45
N CYS A 20 3.89 -11.45 -26.90
CA CYS A 20 2.61 -10.76 -26.85
C CYS A 20 2.78 -9.55 -25.94
N ILE A 21 3.31 -8.46 -26.50
CA ILE A 21 3.21 -7.14 -25.90
C ILE A 21 1.73 -6.80 -25.94
N LEU A 22 1.04 -7.07 -24.82
CA LEU A 22 -0.33 -6.63 -24.61
C LEU A 22 -0.34 -5.10 -24.71
N GLU A 23 -1.19 -4.58 -25.58
CA GLU A 23 -1.39 -3.15 -25.78
C GLU A 23 -1.83 -2.50 -24.45
N PRO A 24 -1.35 -1.28 -24.10
CA PRO A 24 -1.70 -0.63 -22.84
C PRO A 24 -3.22 -0.53 -22.64
N LEU A 25 -3.70 -1.05 -21.50
CA LEU A 25 -5.12 -1.03 -21.19
C LEU A 25 -5.58 0.42 -20.99
N SER A 26 -6.40 0.89 -21.92
CA SER A 26 -7.02 2.21 -21.81
C SER A 26 -8.26 2.11 -20.93
N LEU A 27 -8.10 2.37 -19.63
CA LEU A 27 -9.23 2.49 -18.71
C LEU A 27 -10.14 3.64 -19.16
N PRO A 28 -11.48 3.51 -19.09
CA PRO A 28 -12.37 4.60 -19.41
C PRO A 28 -12.10 5.82 -18.51
N GLU A 29 -11.54 6.89 -19.09
CA GLU A 29 -11.42 8.18 -18.43
C GLU A 29 -12.81 8.77 -18.23
N CYS A 30 -13.22 8.95 -16.97
CA CYS A 30 -14.44 9.68 -16.67
C CYS A 30 -14.10 11.18 -16.79
N PRO A 31 -14.81 11.96 -17.63
CA PRO A 31 -14.52 13.38 -17.76
C PRO A 31 -14.79 14.09 -16.43
N ILE A 32 -13.73 14.63 -15.84
CA ILE A 32 -13.78 15.51 -14.68
C ILE A 32 -14.39 16.84 -15.15
N SER A 33 -15.70 16.98 -15.04
CA SER A 33 -16.33 18.30 -15.04
C SER A 33 -17.72 18.26 -14.39
N ALA A 34 -17.74 18.58 -13.10
CA ALA A 34 -18.80 19.23 -12.33
C ALA A 34 -18.66 18.80 -10.86
N ALA A 35 -18.90 19.73 -9.94
CA ALA A 35 -18.84 19.56 -8.49
C ALA A 35 -19.47 18.25 -7.99
N PRO A 36 -19.03 17.69 -6.84
CA PRO A 36 -19.64 16.50 -6.28
C PRO A 36 -21.04 16.86 -5.79
N SER A 37 -22.04 16.67 -6.64
CA SER A 37 -23.36 16.30 -6.14
C SER A 37 -23.19 14.92 -5.51
N GLU A 38 -23.84 14.68 -4.37
CA GLU A 38 -24.00 13.35 -3.76
C GLU A 38 -24.75 12.43 -4.74
N GLY A 39 -24.07 12.01 -5.80
CA GLY A 39 -24.55 11.10 -6.80
C GLY A 39 -24.36 9.70 -6.26
N VAL A 40 -25.47 9.01 -6.03
CA VAL A 40 -25.52 7.61 -5.63
C VAL A 40 -24.43 6.83 -6.38
N LEU A 41 -23.41 6.39 -5.65
CA LEU A 41 -22.33 5.55 -6.19
C LEU A 41 -22.94 4.20 -6.52
N ALA A 42 -23.53 4.08 -7.71
CA ALA A 42 -24.12 2.86 -8.21
C ALA A 42 -23.15 2.15 -9.16
N VAL A 43 -23.16 0.82 -9.09
CA VAL A 43 -22.40 -0.09 -9.94
C VAL A 43 -23.39 -0.92 -10.74
N PRO A 44 -23.34 -0.88 -12.08
CA PRO A 44 -24.18 -1.75 -12.89
C PRO A 44 -23.68 -3.18 -12.88
N CYS A 45 -24.56 -4.15 -13.09
CA CYS A 45 -24.12 -5.49 -13.47
C CYS A 45 -23.32 -5.44 -14.77
N ILE A 46 -22.33 -6.34 -14.88
CA ILE A 46 -21.48 -6.51 -16.06
C ILE A 46 -22.32 -6.86 -17.31
N PHE A 47 -23.37 -7.67 -17.16
CA PHE A 47 -24.16 -8.18 -18.29
C PHE A 47 -25.54 -7.55 -18.46
N CYS A 48 -26.09 -6.89 -17.44
CA CYS A 48 -27.43 -6.33 -17.50
C CYS A 48 -27.50 -4.89 -16.94
N GLU A 49 -28.70 -4.32 -16.96
CA GLU A 49 -28.96 -2.93 -16.53
C GLU A 49 -29.26 -2.80 -15.03
N GLN A 50 -29.23 -3.89 -14.27
CA GLN A 50 -29.45 -3.83 -12.82
C GLN A 50 -28.34 -3.02 -12.15
N LEU A 51 -28.74 -2.03 -11.35
CA LEU A 51 -27.85 -1.13 -10.62
C LEU A 51 -27.88 -1.48 -9.14
N TYR A 52 -26.70 -1.51 -8.54
CA TYR A 52 -26.52 -1.77 -7.12
C TYR A 52 -25.77 -0.63 -6.49
N LYS A 53 -26.06 -0.31 -5.22
CA LYS A 53 -25.24 0.64 -4.49
C LYS A 53 -23.87 0.02 -4.20
N VAL A 54 -22.80 0.83 -4.16
CA VAL A 54 -21.45 0.35 -3.78
C VAL A 54 -21.44 -0.30 -2.40
N GLU A 55 -22.33 0.08 -1.49
CA GLU A 55 -22.48 -0.54 -0.16
C GLU A 55 -23.06 -1.96 -0.21
N GLU A 56 -23.78 -2.31 -1.28
CA GLU A 56 -24.43 -3.62 -1.47
C GLU A 56 -23.60 -4.54 -2.39
N LYS A 57 -22.27 -4.58 -2.18
CA LYS A 57 -21.35 -5.41 -2.99
C LYS A 57 -21.78 -6.88 -3.04
N ASP A 58 -22.26 -7.41 -1.93
CA ASP A 58 -22.73 -8.80 -1.87
C ASP A 58 -23.98 -9.03 -2.73
N GLY A 59 -24.82 -8.01 -2.91
CA GLY A 59 -26.03 -8.08 -3.73
C GLY A 59 -25.69 -8.26 -5.20
N ILE A 60 -24.78 -7.43 -5.72
CA ILE A 60 -24.34 -7.51 -7.12
C ILE A 60 -23.58 -8.81 -7.41
N LEU A 61 -22.71 -9.27 -6.49
CA LEU A 61 -21.99 -10.53 -6.65
C LEU A 61 -22.95 -11.72 -6.68
N LYS A 62 -23.94 -11.77 -5.78
CA LYS A 62 -24.98 -12.81 -5.79
C LYS A 62 -25.76 -12.82 -7.10
N HIS A 63 -26.12 -11.64 -7.60
CA HIS A 63 -26.81 -11.51 -8.88
C HIS A 63 -25.97 -12.04 -10.05
N MET A 64 -24.67 -11.68 -10.12
CA MET A 64 -23.75 -12.17 -11.15
C MET A 64 -23.61 -13.70 -11.13
N ILE A 65 -23.55 -14.30 -9.95
CA ILE A 65 -23.44 -15.76 -9.81
C ILE A 65 -24.75 -16.45 -10.23
N ILE A 66 -25.90 -15.97 -9.78
CA ILE A 66 -27.18 -16.64 -10.00
C ILE A 66 -27.69 -16.45 -11.43
N GLN A 67 -27.70 -15.20 -11.93
CA GLN A 67 -28.30 -14.88 -13.22
C GLN A 67 -27.34 -15.02 -14.39
N HIS A 68 -26.04 -14.80 -14.16
CA HIS A 68 -25.03 -14.76 -15.22
C HIS A 68 -23.93 -15.81 -15.08
N LYS A 69 -23.98 -16.64 -14.03
CA LYS A 69 -23.00 -17.71 -13.75
C LYS A 69 -21.55 -17.19 -13.70
N LEU A 70 -21.36 -15.90 -13.40
CA LEU A 70 -20.04 -15.28 -13.27
C LEU A 70 -19.63 -15.24 -11.79
N VAL A 71 -18.41 -15.69 -11.53
CA VAL A 71 -17.76 -15.66 -10.22
C VAL A 71 -16.50 -14.79 -10.34
N ILE A 72 -16.36 -13.80 -9.46
CA ILE A 72 -15.13 -12.99 -9.35
C ILE A 72 -14.40 -13.45 -8.09
N ALA A 73 -13.19 -13.96 -8.24
CA ALA A 73 -12.35 -14.40 -7.12
C ALA A 73 -11.75 -13.20 -6.37
N ASP A 74 -11.61 -13.36 -5.05
CA ASP A 74 -10.89 -12.43 -4.17
C ASP A 74 -11.28 -10.96 -4.35
N VAL A 75 -12.58 -10.67 -4.38
CA VAL A 75 -13.12 -9.31 -4.57
C VAL A 75 -12.58 -8.30 -3.56
N LYS A 76 -12.22 -8.77 -2.35
CA LYS A 76 -11.56 -7.97 -1.31
C LYS A 76 -10.22 -7.35 -1.75
N LEU A 77 -9.56 -7.93 -2.75
CA LEU A 77 -8.28 -7.47 -3.28
C LEU A 77 -8.43 -6.43 -4.41
N ILE A 78 -9.66 -6.18 -4.86
CA ILE A 78 -9.92 -5.23 -5.95
C ILE A 78 -9.99 -3.81 -5.38
N ALA A 79 -8.97 -3.02 -5.67
CA ALA A 79 -8.80 -1.64 -5.18
C ALA A 79 -10.01 -0.73 -5.46
N ASN A 80 -10.52 -0.78 -6.69
CA ASN A 80 -11.70 -0.02 -7.12
C ASN A 80 -12.68 -0.92 -7.86
N PHE A 81 -13.60 -1.54 -7.10
CA PHE A 81 -14.59 -2.47 -7.64
C PHE A 81 -15.49 -1.83 -8.71
N ARG A 82 -15.80 -0.54 -8.60
CA ARG A 82 -16.65 0.15 -9.57
C ARG A 82 -15.96 0.21 -10.94
N ARG A 83 -14.73 0.73 -10.99
CA ARG A 83 -13.95 0.80 -12.24
C ARG A 83 -13.70 -0.59 -12.83
N TYR A 84 -13.38 -1.56 -11.98
CA TYR A 84 -13.22 -2.96 -12.36
C TYR A 84 -14.45 -3.51 -13.11
N VAL A 85 -15.66 -3.30 -12.55
CA VAL A 85 -16.90 -3.75 -13.18
C VAL A 85 -17.18 -3.02 -14.49
N PHE A 86 -16.93 -1.71 -14.57
CA PHE A 86 -17.09 -0.95 -15.81
C PHE A 86 -16.15 -1.42 -16.93
N TYR A 87 -14.90 -1.72 -16.58
CA TYR A 87 -13.93 -2.27 -17.51
C TYR A 87 -14.43 -3.60 -18.09
N TRP A 88 -14.78 -4.57 -17.24
CA TRP A 88 -15.25 -5.88 -17.69
C TRP A 88 -16.58 -5.83 -18.44
N LYS A 89 -17.47 -4.91 -18.06
CA LYS A 89 -18.70 -4.63 -18.81
C LYS A 89 -18.41 -4.20 -20.24
N LYS A 90 -17.45 -3.30 -20.46
CA LYS A 90 -17.03 -2.90 -21.80
C LYS A 90 -16.36 -4.07 -22.53
N ARG A 91 -15.43 -4.75 -21.87
CA ARG A 91 -14.61 -5.80 -22.47
C ARG A 91 -15.42 -7.01 -22.93
N PHE A 92 -16.41 -7.45 -22.15
CA PHE A 92 -17.30 -8.56 -22.52
C PHE A 92 -18.37 -8.21 -23.56
N ASN A 93 -18.61 -6.91 -23.80
CA ASN A 93 -19.42 -6.50 -24.96
C ASN A 93 -18.63 -6.59 -26.27
N GLU A 94 -17.30 -6.52 -26.21
CA GLU A 94 -16.43 -6.54 -27.39
C GLU A 94 -16.03 -7.96 -27.79
N GLN A 95 -15.76 -8.85 -26.83
CA GLN A 95 -15.32 -10.22 -27.07
C GLN A 95 -16.01 -11.23 -26.12
N PRO A 96 -16.12 -12.51 -26.52
CA PRO A 96 -16.76 -13.54 -25.70
C PRO A 96 -16.08 -13.71 -24.33
N ILE A 97 -16.89 -13.90 -23.29
CA ILE A 97 -16.40 -14.10 -21.91
C ILE A 97 -15.46 -15.30 -21.74
N ALA A 98 -15.61 -16.34 -22.58
CA ALA A 98 -14.81 -17.56 -22.52
C ALA A 98 -13.32 -17.33 -22.82
N ASP A 99 -12.97 -16.21 -23.47
CA ASP A 99 -11.57 -15.87 -23.78
C ASP A 99 -10.85 -15.26 -22.57
N PHE A 100 -11.60 -14.78 -21.57
CA PHE A 100 -11.07 -14.07 -20.39
C PHE A 100 -11.31 -14.80 -19.08
N CYS A 101 -12.27 -15.71 -19.05
CA CYS A 101 -12.68 -16.42 -17.84
C CYS A 101 -12.31 -17.89 -17.91
N THR A 102 -11.90 -18.45 -16.78
CA THR A 102 -11.78 -19.91 -16.63
C THR A 102 -13.18 -20.52 -16.55
N VAL A 103 -13.48 -21.51 -17.39
CA VAL A 103 -14.80 -22.17 -17.39
C VAL A 103 -14.81 -23.35 -16.42
N ILE A 104 -15.64 -23.27 -15.39
CA ILE A 104 -15.88 -24.33 -14.41
C ILE A 104 -17.17 -25.04 -14.78
N LYS A 105 -17.07 -26.33 -15.10
CA LYS A 105 -18.25 -27.18 -15.32
C LYS A 105 -18.69 -27.79 -14.01
N THR A 106 -19.93 -27.51 -13.61
CA THR A 106 -20.56 -28.17 -12.47
C THR A 106 -21.35 -29.39 -12.94
N ASN A 107 -21.44 -30.42 -12.09
CA ASN A 107 -22.12 -31.69 -12.40
C ASN A 107 -21.49 -32.46 -13.57
N SER A 108 -20.16 -32.54 -13.64
CA SER A 108 -19.41 -33.22 -14.72
C SER A 108 -19.78 -34.69 -14.96
N THR A 109 -20.43 -35.33 -13.98
CA THR A 109 -20.92 -36.72 -14.03
C THR A 109 -22.41 -36.86 -14.33
N ALA A 110 -23.16 -35.75 -14.40
CA ALA A 110 -24.59 -35.73 -14.69
C ALA A 110 -24.87 -35.66 -16.22
N PRO A 111 -26.11 -35.94 -16.66
CA PRO A 111 -26.52 -35.79 -18.05
C PRO A 111 -26.17 -34.39 -18.59
N VAL A 112 -25.84 -34.28 -19.87
CA VAL A 112 -25.39 -33.03 -20.52
C VAL A 112 -26.37 -31.87 -20.31
N GLU A 113 -27.66 -32.17 -20.15
CA GLU A 113 -28.74 -31.21 -19.92
C GLU A 113 -28.71 -30.55 -18.52
N GLU A 114 -28.01 -31.14 -17.55
CA GLU A 114 -27.88 -30.64 -16.17
C GLU A 114 -26.49 -30.04 -15.87
N GLN A 115 -25.61 -30.02 -16.87
CA GLN A 115 -24.28 -29.44 -16.75
C GLN A 115 -24.35 -27.92 -16.92
N GLU A 116 -24.03 -27.18 -15.85
CA GLU A 116 -23.92 -25.73 -15.90
C GLU A 116 -22.46 -25.29 -15.98
N ASN A 117 -22.19 -24.34 -16.87
CA ASN A 117 -20.89 -23.67 -16.98
C ASN A 117 -20.90 -22.38 -16.15
N TYR A 118 -19.97 -22.29 -15.21
CA TYR A 118 -19.65 -21.08 -14.48
C TYR A 118 -18.38 -20.46 -15.06
N PHE A 119 -18.34 -19.14 -15.13
CA PHE A 119 -17.19 -18.38 -15.60
C PHE A 119 -16.49 -17.77 -14.39
N LEU A 120 -15.22 -18.10 -14.19
CA LEU A 120 -14.39 -17.60 -13.11
C LEU A 120 -13.41 -16.55 -13.63
N LEU A 121 -13.47 -15.38 -13.01
CA LEU A 121 -12.54 -14.27 -13.21
C LEU A 121 -11.62 -14.16 -11.99
N CYS A 122 -10.31 -14.30 -12.19
CA CYS A 122 -9.32 -14.33 -11.11
C CYS A 122 -7.98 -13.74 -11.56
N ASP A 123 -7.15 -13.41 -10.57
CA ASP A 123 -5.81 -12.84 -10.70
C ASP A 123 -4.76 -13.75 -11.38
N VAL A 124 -5.08 -15.03 -11.58
CA VAL A 124 -4.26 -15.94 -12.41
C VAL A 124 -4.39 -15.59 -13.90
N LEU A 125 -5.49 -14.96 -14.30
CA LEU A 125 -5.75 -14.58 -15.69
C LEU A 125 -4.97 -13.30 -16.03
N PRO A 126 -4.20 -13.27 -17.14
CA PRO A 126 -3.29 -12.16 -17.44
C PRO A 126 -3.95 -10.79 -17.44
N GLU A 127 -5.09 -10.65 -18.13
CA GLU A 127 -5.79 -9.37 -18.27
C GLU A 127 -6.44 -8.92 -16.94
N ASP A 128 -6.99 -9.85 -16.16
CA ASP A 128 -7.56 -9.54 -14.85
C ASP A 128 -6.48 -9.11 -13.85
N ARG A 129 -5.31 -9.77 -13.89
CA ARG A 129 -4.16 -9.41 -13.08
C ARG A 129 -3.68 -7.99 -13.37
N ILE A 130 -3.46 -7.67 -14.65
CA ILE A 130 -3.00 -6.34 -15.08
C ILE A 130 -4.01 -5.28 -14.65
N LEU A 131 -5.31 -5.52 -14.85
CA LEU A 131 -6.35 -4.59 -14.41
C LEU A 131 -6.34 -4.37 -12.90
N ARG A 132 -6.21 -5.43 -12.09
CA ARG A 132 -6.12 -5.29 -10.63
C ARG A 132 -4.88 -4.49 -10.21
N GLU A 133 -3.74 -4.76 -10.83
CA GLU A 133 -2.49 -4.03 -10.62
C GLU A 133 -2.62 -2.55 -10.97
N GLU A 134 -3.19 -2.21 -12.13
CA GLU A 134 -3.42 -0.82 -12.57
C GLU A 134 -4.33 -0.06 -11.59
N LEU A 135 -5.46 -0.66 -11.21
CA LEU A 135 -6.39 -0.04 -10.25
C LEU A 135 -5.75 0.16 -8.87
N GLN A 136 -4.86 -0.75 -8.46
CA GLN A 136 -4.11 -0.61 -7.22
C GLN A 136 -3.05 0.49 -7.32
N GLN A 137 -2.32 0.58 -8.43
CA GLN A 137 -1.33 1.63 -8.66
C GLN A 137 -1.97 3.02 -8.69
N GLU A 138 -3.14 3.14 -9.32
CA GLU A 138 -3.91 4.39 -9.32
C GLU A 138 -4.31 4.79 -7.89
N ARG A 139 -4.88 3.85 -7.13
CA ARG A 139 -5.21 4.08 -5.71
C ARG A 139 -3.99 4.45 -4.88
N LEU A 140 -2.86 3.78 -5.06
CA LEU A 140 -1.62 4.07 -4.34
C LEU A 140 -1.12 5.49 -4.66
N ARG A 141 -1.22 5.92 -5.93
CA ARG A 141 -0.86 7.28 -6.34
C ARG A 141 -1.71 8.32 -5.61
N GLU A 142 -3.03 8.15 -5.60
CA GLU A 142 -3.95 9.05 -4.89
C GLU A 142 -3.60 9.15 -3.39
N ILE A 143 -3.25 8.02 -2.77
CA ILE A 143 -2.89 7.94 -1.35
C ILE A 143 -1.55 8.62 -1.07
N LEU A 144 -0.56 8.45 -1.95
CA LEU A 144 0.74 9.12 -1.83
C LEU A 144 0.62 10.63 -2.01
N GLU A 145 -0.21 11.09 -2.94
CA GLU A 145 -0.53 12.51 -3.12
C GLU A 145 -1.20 13.08 -1.87
N GLN A 146 -2.18 12.37 -1.30
CA GLN A 146 -2.82 12.75 -0.04
C GLN A 146 -1.81 12.80 1.12
N GLN A 147 -0.93 11.80 1.24
CA GLN A 147 0.12 11.78 2.26
C GLN A 147 1.05 12.99 2.13
N HIS A 148 1.50 13.28 0.90
CA HIS A 148 2.38 14.41 0.62
C HIS A 148 1.70 15.75 0.98
N PHE A 149 0.43 15.90 0.61
CA PHE A 149 -0.35 17.07 1.00
C PHE A 149 -0.45 17.22 2.53
N GLU A 150 -0.78 16.14 3.24
CA GLU A 150 -0.90 16.16 4.71
C GLU A 150 0.42 16.44 5.43
N ARG A 151 1.55 16.01 4.87
CA ARG A 151 2.89 16.35 5.40
C ARG A 151 3.17 17.85 5.37
N ASN A 152 2.68 18.54 4.35
CA ASN A 152 2.91 19.97 4.16
C ASN A 152 1.78 20.85 4.73
N CYS A 153 0.66 20.24 5.11
CA CYS A 153 -0.49 20.95 5.66
C CYS A 153 -0.20 21.46 7.09
N LEU A 154 -0.47 22.74 7.31
CA LEU A 154 -0.32 23.43 8.61
C LEU A 154 -1.66 23.84 9.23
N ASN A 155 -2.78 23.42 8.62
CA ASN A 155 -4.12 23.86 9.01
C ASN A 155 -4.77 22.96 10.05
N ILE A 156 -4.03 22.07 10.70
CA ILE A 156 -4.61 21.25 11.76
C ILE A 156 -4.79 22.12 12.99
N HIS A 157 -6.02 22.13 13.48
CA HIS A 157 -6.45 22.83 14.67
C HIS A 157 -7.30 21.88 15.51
N ARG A 158 -6.69 21.22 16.50
CA ARG A 158 -7.38 20.21 17.32
C ARG A 158 -6.88 20.24 18.77
N LEU A 159 -7.76 19.87 19.70
CA LEU A 159 -7.40 19.59 21.08
C LEU A 159 -6.88 18.15 21.19
N CYS A 160 -5.96 17.91 22.12
CA CYS A 160 -5.57 16.55 22.46
C CYS A 160 -6.76 15.77 23.06
N MET A 161 -6.94 14.51 22.68
CA MET A 161 -8.04 13.70 23.24
C MET A 161 -7.80 13.29 24.71
N PHE A 162 -6.55 13.38 25.18
CA PHE A 162 -6.12 12.94 26.52
C PHE A 162 -5.92 14.08 27.52
N CYS A 163 -5.59 15.30 27.07
CA CYS A 163 -5.42 16.52 27.89
C CYS A 163 -6.05 17.74 27.22
N ASP A 164 -5.97 18.91 27.87
CA ASP A 164 -6.62 20.14 27.40
C ASP A 164 -5.69 21.02 26.54
N GLU A 165 -4.59 20.46 26.01
CA GLU A 165 -3.66 21.18 25.15
C GLU A 165 -4.21 21.35 23.72
N GLU A 166 -4.07 22.55 23.18
CA GLU A 166 -4.48 22.92 21.82
C GLU A 166 -3.29 22.89 20.85
N PHE A 167 -3.49 22.23 19.72
CA PHE A 167 -2.48 22.07 18.68
C PHE A 167 -2.89 22.80 17.41
N LYS A 168 -1.99 23.66 16.94
CA LYS A 168 -2.09 24.42 15.69
C LYS A 168 -0.84 24.14 14.85
N GLY A 169 -1.02 23.80 13.57
CA GLY A 169 0.10 23.57 12.66
C GLY A 169 0.10 22.17 12.04
N ASN A 170 1.27 21.53 12.04
CA ASN A 170 1.49 20.25 11.39
C ASN A 170 0.97 19.06 12.22
N ARG A 171 0.48 18.01 11.55
CA ARG A 171 -0.02 16.77 12.19
C ARG A 171 0.99 16.11 13.13
N SER A 172 2.28 16.18 12.79
CA SER A 172 3.35 15.55 13.57
C SER A 172 3.43 16.09 14.99
N VAL A 173 3.10 17.37 15.22
CA VAL A 173 3.16 17.98 16.55
C VAL A 173 2.19 17.30 17.51
N LEU A 174 0.94 17.09 17.07
CA LEU A 174 -0.10 16.44 17.86
C LEU A 174 0.25 14.97 18.16
N PHE A 175 0.63 14.20 17.13
CA PHE A 175 0.99 12.80 17.33
C PHE A 175 2.24 12.62 18.19
N ASN A 176 3.25 13.49 18.04
CA ASN A 176 4.44 13.46 18.88
C ASN A 176 4.11 13.80 20.34
N HIS A 177 3.20 14.75 20.58
CA HIS A 177 2.69 15.03 21.92
C HIS A 177 1.95 13.81 22.51
N MET A 178 1.05 13.17 21.73
CA MET A 178 0.35 11.96 22.16
C MET A 178 1.31 10.84 22.56
N ASN A 179 2.41 10.67 21.82
CA ASN A 179 3.42 9.68 22.14
C ASN A 179 4.31 10.07 23.33
N LYS A 180 4.68 11.34 23.49
CA LYS A 180 5.59 11.79 24.57
C LYS A 180 4.88 11.93 25.91
N GLU A 181 3.76 12.64 25.95
CA GLU A 181 3.08 12.99 27.20
C GLU A 181 2.11 11.90 27.66
N HIS A 182 1.47 11.19 26.72
CA HIS A 182 0.47 10.16 27.03
C HIS A 182 0.97 8.74 26.78
N ALA A 183 2.20 8.59 26.26
CA ALA A 183 2.77 7.32 25.83
C ALA A 183 1.85 6.55 24.86
N PHE A 184 1.00 7.25 24.12
CA PHE A 184 0.07 6.66 23.16
C PHE A 184 0.69 6.70 21.77
N ASN A 185 1.03 5.52 21.24
CA ASN A 185 1.76 5.35 20.00
C ASN A 185 0.84 4.73 18.93
N VAL A 186 0.70 5.44 17.82
CA VAL A 186 -0.08 5.04 16.63
C VAL A 186 0.79 4.86 15.40
N GLY A 187 2.11 4.79 15.56
CA GLY A 187 3.10 4.80 14.48
C GLY A 187 3.62 6.20 14.16
N LEU A 188 4.48 6.26 13.13
CA LEU A 188 5.02 7.53 12.65
C LEU A 188 3.92 8.38 12.01
N PRO A 189 3.84 9.70 12.29
CA PRO A 189 2.88 10.59 11.66
C PRO A 189 2.90 10.52 10.14
N ASP A 190 4.09 10.25 9.59
CA ASP A 190 4.32 10.12 8.16
C ASP A 190 3.66 8.90 7.54
N ASN A 191 3.47 7.82 8.29
CA ASN A 191 2.88 6.59 7.77
C ASN A 191 1.34 6.59 7.86
N ILE A 192 0.76 7.65 8.41
CA ILE A 192 -0.67 7.84 8.54
C ILE A 192 -1.17 8.67 7.34
N VAL A 193 -2.31 8.29 6.79
CA VAL A 193 -3.05 9.00 5.73
C VAL A 193 -4.49 9.26 6.19
N TYR A 194 -5.14 10.28 5.63
CA TYR A 194 -6.44 10.75 6.11
C TYR A 194 -6.41 11.12 7.60
N CYS A 195 -5.38 11.87 8.00
CA CYS A 195 -5.10 12.19 9.41
C CYS A 195 -6.32 12.76 10.17
N ASN A 196 -7.10 13.63 9.54
CA ASN A 196 -8.28 14.23 10.20
C ASN A 196 -9.35 13.17 10.48
N GLU A 197 -9.67 12.34 9.49
CA GLU A 197 -10.63 11.24 9.64
C GLU A 197 -10.16 10.23 10.68
N PHE A 198 -8.86 9.91 10.71
CA PHE A 198 -8.28 9.02 11.71
C PHE A 198 -8.49 9.58 13.13
N LEU A 199 -8.17 10.85 13.33
CA LEU A 199 -8.38 11.53 14.61
C LEU A 199 -9.86 11.62 14.98
N ASP A 200 -10.76 11.78 14.01
CA ASP A 200 -12.21 11.76 14.25
C ASP A 200 -12.71 10.38 14.69
N VAL A 201 -12.21 9.30 14.09
CA VAL A 201 -12.53 7.93 14.52
C VAL A 201 -12.03 7.68 15.94
N LEU A 202 -10.80 8.11 16.27
CA LEU A 202 -10.28 8.00 17.63
C LEU A 202 -11.08 8.83 18.63
N GLN A 203 -11.42 10.08 18.27
CA GLN A 203 -12.24 10.94 19.12
C GLN A 203 -13.62 10.33 19.36
N LYS A 204 -14.28 9.82 18.33
CA LYS A 204 -15.57 9.13 18.44
C LYS A 204 -15.51 7.92 19.38
N LYS A 205 -14.42 7.13 19.32
CA LYS A 205 -14.20 6.00 20.24
C LYS A 205 -13.90 6.45 21.67
N MET A 206 -13.22 7.57 21.85
CA MET A 206 -13.04 8.18 23.18
C MET A 206 -14.38 8.66 23.76
N ASP A 207 -15.21 9.29 22.93
CA ASP A 207 -16.52 9.82 23.34
C ASP A 207 -17.54 8.71 23.60
N SER A 208 -17.44 7.58 22.90
CA SER A 208 -18.19 6.35 23.21
C SER A 208 -17.64 5.55 24.40
N LEU A 209 -16.61 6.10 25.07
CA LEU A 209 -15.93 5.50 26.22
C LEU A 209 -15.37 4.11 25.93
N GLN A 210 -14.90 3.88 24.70
CA GLN A 210 -14.34 2.61 24.24
C GLN A 210 -12.80 2.65 24.25
N CYS A 211 -12.18 1.59 24.77
CA CYS A 211 -10.72 1.45 24.72
C CYS A 211 -10.24 1.09 23.31
N PHE A 212 -9.25 1.83 22.80
CA PHE A 212 -8.71 1.61 21.45
C PHE A 212 -8.02 0.27 21.23
N TYR A 213 -7.54 -0.38 22.30
CA TYR A 213 -6.79 -1.64 22.22
C TYR A 213 -7.67 -2.87 22.47
N CYS A 214 -8.40 -2.89 23.59
CA CYS A 214 -9.21 -4.04 23.97
C CYS A 214 -10.69 -3.91 23.61
N GLU A 215 -11.09 -2.77 23.03
CA GLU A 215 -12.44 -2.49 22.51
C GLU A 215 -13.58 -2.56 23.54
N LYS A 216 -13.24 -2.71 24.83
CA LYS A 216 -14.20 -2.66 25.94
C LYS A 216 -14.72 -1.24 26.14
N SER A 217 -16.01 -1.12 26.44
CA SER A 217 -16.66 0.13 26.83
C SER A 217 -16.64 0.33 28.34
N PHE A 218 -16.59 1.59 28.76
CA PHE A 218 -16.48 1.99 30.17
C PHE A 218 -17.60 2.95 30.54
N ARG A 219 -17.81 3.14 31.85
CA ARG A 219 -18.92 3.96 32.37
C ARG A 219 -18.63 5.46 32.29
N ASP A 220 -17.35 5.85 32.35
CA ASP A 220 -16.93 7.24 32.39
C ASP A 220 -15.51 7.41 31.84
N LYS A 221 -15.17 8.64 31.44
CA LYS A 221 -13.88 8.97 30.82
C LYS A 221 -12.70 8.72 31.77
N ASN A 222 -12.90 8.88 33.08
CA ASN A 222 -11.84 8.68 34.06
C ASN A 222 -11.52 7.19 34.21
N THR A 223 -12.53 6.33 34.29
CA THR A 223 -12.33 4.87 34.36
C THR A 223 -11.69 4.31 33.10
N LEU A 224 -12.01 4.84 31.91
CA LEU A 224 -11.34 4.50 30.66
C LEU A 224 -9.86 4.91 30.68
N LYS A 225 -9.55 6.17 31.03
CA LYS A 225 -8.16 6.67 31.10
C LYS A 225 -7.34 5.86 32.12
N ASP A 226 -7.92 5.56 33.28
CA ASP A 226 -7.30 4.73 34.31
C ASP A 226 -7.06 3.31 33.82
N HIS A 227 -8.02 2.73 33.11
CA HIS A 227 -7.88 1.41 32.51
C HIS A 227 -6.72 1.39 31.52
N MET A 228 -6.65 2.34 30.59
CA MET A 228 -5.59 2.42 29.59
C MET A 228 -4.21 2.60 30.24
N ARG A 229 -4.13 3.44 31.29
CA ARG A 229 -2.90 3.64 32.07
C ARG A 229 -2.47 2.38 32.82
N LYS A 230 -3.37 1.74 33.57
CA LYS A 230 -3.06 0.56 34.40
C LYS A 230 -2.75 -0.68 33.58
N LYS A 231 -3.48 -0.89 32.48
CA LYS A 231 -3.28 -2.02 31.56
C LYS A 231 -2.27 -1.75 30.45
N GLN A 232 -1.69 -0.55 30.41
CA GLN A 232 -0.71 -0.15 29.39
C GLN A 232 -1.24 -0.31 27.96
N HIS A 233 -2.54 -0.06 27.76
CA HIS A 233 -3.17 -0.05 26.44
C HIS A 233 -2.82 1.26 25.72
N ARG A 234 -1.57 1.32 25.26
CA ARG A 234 -0.90 2.48 24.68
C ARG A 234 -0.93 2.50 23.14
N ARG A 235 -1.54 1.49 22.53
CA ARG A 235 -1.63 1.31 21.08
C ARG A 235 -3.07 1.05 20.67
N ILE A 236 -3.36 1.19 19.39
CA ILE A 236 -4.62 0.73 18.81
C ILE A 236 -4.62 -0.80 18.64
N ASN A 237 -5.80 -1.39 18.55
CA ASN A 237 -5.95 -2.81 18.25
C ASN A 237 -5.47 -3.10 16.83
N ALA A 238 -4.37 -3.87 16.74
CA ALA A 238 -3.79 -4.36 15.49
C ALA A 238 -4.82 -5.10 14.60
N LYS A 239 -5.68 -5.91 15.21
CA LYS A 239 -6.60 -6.80 14.49
C LYS A 239 -7.83 -6.09 13.94
N ASN A 240 -8.01 -4.80 14.23
CA ASN A 240 -9.19 -4.06 13.83
C ASN A 240 -8.96 -3.42 12.45
N GLN A 241 -9.55 -4.05 11.43
CA GLN A 241 -9.44 -3.64 10.03
C GLN A 241 -10.02 -2.24 9.73
N GLU A 242 -10.83 -1.68 10.63
CA GLU A 242 -11.33 -0.30 10.49
C GLU A 242 -10.16 0.72 10.40
N TYR A 243 -9.04 0.41 11.05
CA TYR A 243 -7.87 1.28 11.07
C TYR A 243 -6.97 1.12 9.85
N ASP A 244 -7.07 0.01 9.11
CA ASP A 244 -6.14 -0.33 8.03
C ASP A 244 -6.12 0.76 6.95
N ARG A 245 -7.26 1.39 6.69
CA ARG A 245 -7.40 2.49 5.71
C ARG A 245 -6.59 3.75 6.04
N PHE A 246 -6.07 3.88 7.26
CA PHE A 246 -5.29 5.04 7.67
C PHE A 246 -3.78 4.82 7.58
N TYR A 247 -3.33 3.61 7.26
CA TYR A 247 -1.91 3.27 7.24
C TYR A 247 -1.44 3.03 5.81
N ILE A 248 -0.42 3.77 5.38
CA ILE A 248 0.06 3.72 3.98
C ILE A 248 0.56 2.33 3.56
N ILE A 249 1.12 1.56 4.50
CA ILE A 249 1.64 0.21 4.24
C ILE A 249 0.57 -0.73 3.66
N ASN A 250 -0.71 -0.53 4.04
CA ASN A 250 -1.83 -1.33 3.52
C ASN A 250 -2.22 -1.01 2.07
N TYR A 251 -1.50 -0.09 1.42
CA TYR A 251 -1.69 0.29 0.03
C TYR A 251 -0.50 -0.11 -0.86
N LEU A 252 0.62 -0.54 -0.28
CA LEU A 252 1.86 -0.82 -1.01
C LEU A 252 1.80 -2.15 -1.78
N GLU A 253 1.24 -3.20 -1.19
CA GLU A 253 1.22 -4.54 -1.78
C GLU A 253 -0.19 -5.09 -2.00
N LEU A 254 -0.37 -5.81 -3.12
CA LEU A 254 -1.62 -6.48 -3.46
C LEU A 254 -1.90 -7.61 -2.46
N GLY A 255 -2.92 -7.39 -1.63
CA GLY A 255 -3.50 -8.44 -0.79
C GLY A 255 -2.70 -8.85 0.44
N LYS A 256 -1.66 -8.09 0.80
CA LYS A 256 -1.00 -8.24 2.10
C LYS A 256 -1.48 -7.18 3.08
N SER A 257 -1.88 -7.65 4.26
CA SER A 257 -2.09 -6.77 5.41
C SER A 257 -0.75 -6.28 5.96
N TRP A 258 -0.74 -5.17 6.71
CA TRP A 258 0.46 -4.72 7.43
C TRP A 258 1.02 -5.79 8.39
N GLU A 259 0.16 -6.69 8.90
CA GLU A 259 0.58 -7.84 9.72
C GLU A 259 1.41 -8.85 8.90
N GLU A 260 1.03 -9.08 7.64
CA GLU A 260 1.77 -9.95 6.73
C GLU A 260 3.09 -9.32 6.29
N VAL A 261 3.10 -8.03 5.96
CA VAL A 261 4.32 -7.29 5.59
C VAL A 261 5.33 -7.25 6.75
N GLN A 262 4.89 -7.00 7.99
CA GLN A 262 5.79 -7.06 9.16
C GLN A 262 6.31 -8.48 9.42
N SER A 263 5.49 -9.50 9.19
CA SER A 263 5.91 -10.90 9.39
C SER A 263 6.90 -11.41 8.35
N GLU A 264 6.99 -10.75 7.18
CA GLU A 264 7.99 -11.04 6.15
C GLU A 264 9.34 -10.41 6.51
N ASP A 265 9.33 -9.15 6.95
CA ASP A 265 10.52 -8.44 7.46
C ASP A 265 11.12 -9.16 8.69
N ASP A 266 10.29 -9.67 9.60
CA ASP A 266 10.76 -10.45 10.76
C ASP A 266 11.26 -11.85 10.39
N ARG A 267 10.82 -12.43 9.25
CA ARG A 267 11.29 -13.76 8.79
C ARG A 267 12.67 -13.69 8.15
N ASP A 268 13.01 -12.59 7.49
CA ASP A 268 14.36 -12.35 6.95
C ASP A 268 15.40 -12.04 8.04
N LEU A 269 14.96 -11.76 9.28
CA LEU A 269 15.84 -11.55 10.43
C LEU A 269 16.11 -12.82 11.26
N VAL A 270 15.41 -13.93 10.96
CA VAL A 270 15.60 -15.23 11.61
C VAL A 270 15.64 -16.32 10.55
N ASP A 271 16.77 -16.39 9.82
CA ASP A 271 17.53 -17.63 9.55
C ASP A 271 18.50 -17.45 8.37
N ASN A 272 19.60 -16.70 8.56
CA ASN A 272 20.92 -17.03 7.98
C ASN A 272 22.03 -16.13 8.55
N ASN A 273 22.47 -16.39 9.78
CA ASN A 273 23.41 -15.52 10.48
C ASN A 273 24.89 -15.71 10.09
N GLU A 274 25.30 -16.52 9.11
CA GLU A 274 26.75 -16.73 8.89
C GLU A 274 27.28 -16.78 7.44
N GLU A 275 26.48 -16.67 6.37
CA GLU A 275 27.04 -16.93 5.01
C GLU A 275 26.79 -15.89 3.89
N VAL A 276 26.12 -14.74 4.12
CA VAL A 276 25.80 -13.77 3.03
C VAL A 276 26.61 -12.46 3.08
N TRP A 277 27.68 -12.40 3.89
CA TRP A 277 28.58 -11.22 3.95
C TRP A 277 29.94 -11.44 3.26
N SER A 278 30.05 -12.42 2.36
CA SER A 278 31.33 -12.78 1.75
C SER A 278 31.59 -12.19 0.35
N ASP A 279 30.66 -11.38 -0.20
CA ASP A 279 30.72 -11.00 -1.64
C ASP A 279 30.72 -9.49 -1.91
N TRP A 280 31.06 -8.67 -0.90
CA TRP A 280 31.50 -7.30 -1.17
C TRP A 280 32.99 -7.33 -1.53
N GLU A 281 33.29 -7.59 -2.80
CA GLU A 281 34.65 -7.39 -3.33
C GLU A 281 35.10 -5.96 -3.01
N GLU A 282 36.25 -5.86 -2.32
CA GLU A 282 36.93 -4.64 -1.94
C GLU A 282 37.24 -3.77 -3.16
N ASN A 283 36.37 -2.81 -3.48
CA ASN A 283 36.80 -1.65 -4.26
C ASN A 283 37.72 -0.81 -3.37
N PRO A 284 38.97 -0.50 -3.79
CA PRO A 284 39.90 0.23 -2.95
C PRO A 284 39.32 1.61 -2.62
N ASN A 285 39.04 1.81 -1.32
CA ASN A 285 38.38 2.97 -0.74
C ASN A 285 39.08 4.30 -1.09
N SER A 286 38.68 4.94 -2.19
CA SER A 286 38.95 6.35 -2.40
C SER A 286 37.80 7.17 -1.81
N VAL A 287 38.14 8.07 -0.90
CA VAL A 287 37.20 9.00 -0.25
C VAL A 287 37.30 10.37 -0.91
N VAL A 288 36.15 10.92 -1.32
CA VAL A 288 36.05 12.16 -2.11
C VAL A 288 35.73 13.35 -1.21
N CYS A 289 36.33 14.51 -1.50
CA CYS A 289 36.07 15.74 -0.74
C CYS A 289 34.67 16.27 -1.02
N LEU A 290 33.99 16.76 0.03
CA LEU A 290 32.64 17.33 -0.09
C LEU A 290 32.61 18.68 -0.81
N PHE A 291 33.75 19.36 -0.92
CA PHE A 291 33.84 20.74 -1.40
C PHE A 291 34.65 20.89 -2.68
N CYS A 292 35.27 19.81 -3.18
CA CYS A 292 35.97 19.80 -4.46
C CYS A 292 36.17 18.38 -5.00
N GLU A 293 36.74 18.25 -6.20
CA GLU A 293 36.92 16.99 -6.91
C GLU A 293 38.11 16.14 -6.43
N LYS A 294 38.77 16.51 -5.31
CA LYS A 294 39.91 15.75 -4.79
C LYS A 294 39.47 14.46 -4.10
N GLN A 295 40.17 13.37 -4.43
CA GLN A 295 40.04 12.07 -3.79
C GLN A 295 41.28 11.77 -2.96
N ALA A 296 41.09 11.08 -1.83
CA ALA A 296 42.16 10.59 -0.98
C ALA A 296 41.98 9.09 -0.72
N ASP A 297 43.09 8.41 -0.43
CA ASP A 297 43.17 6.98 -0.11
C ASP A 297 42.78 6.66 1.35
N SER A 298 42.52 7.70 2.15
CA SER A 298 42.20 7.57 3.57
C SER A 298 41.38 8.75 4.04
N THR A 299 40.43 8.48 4.95
CA THR A 299 39.55 9.46 5.58
C THR A 299 40.34 10.53 6.35
N GLU A 300 41.46 10.15 6.98
CA GLU A 300 42.32 11.08 7.71
C GLU A 300 42.92 12.16 6.80
N LYS A 301 43.47 11.78 5.64
CA LYS A 301 44.03 12.74 4.68
C LYS A 301 42.95 13.65 4.10
N LEU A 302 41.73 13.14 3.93
CA LEU A 302 40.61 13.94 3.48
C LEU A 302 40.18 14.97 4.52
N VAL A 303 40.14 14.60 5.80
CA VAL A 303 39.83 15.53 6.90
C VAL A 303 40.89 16.63 7.01
N PHE A 304 42.17 16.31 6.83
CA PHE A 304 43.24 17.33 6.74
C PHE A 304 43.05 18.25 5.53
N HIS A 305 42.72 17.69 4.36
CA HIS A 305 42.45 18.47 3.16
C HIS A 305 41.27 19.44 3.36
N MET A 306 40.17 18.99 3.95
CA MET A 306 39.00 19.82 4.25
C MET A 306 39.35 20.93 5.24
N LYS A 307 40.19 20.65 6.23
CA LYS A 307 40.65 21.63 7.22
C LYS A 307 41.57 22.70 6.62
N ASP A 308 42.52 22.31 5.78
CA ASP A 308 43.55 23.22 5.26
C ASP A 308 43.08 24.01 4.03
N ASN A 309 42.45 23.34 3.06
CA ASN A 309 42.05 23.97 1.79
C ASN A 309 40.62 24.56 1.81
N HIS A 310 39.74 24.03 2.66
CA HIS A 310 38.34 24.48 2.76
C HIS A 310 38.01 25.14 4.11
N GLN A 311 39.02 25.31 4.99
CA GLN A 311 38.85 25.85 6.35
C GLN A 311 37.74 25.14 7.14
N PHE A 312 37.44 23.90 6.78
CA PHE A 312 36.36 23.10 7.32
C PHE A 312 36.93 22.08 8.31
N ASP A 313 36.83 22.39 9.60
CA ASP A 313 37.30 21.51 10.67
C ASP A 313 36.15 20.67 11.25
N LEU A 314 36.02 19.44 10.74
CA LEU A 314 34.98 18.49 11.15
C LEU A 314 35.06 18.16 12.65
N HIS A 315 36.26 18.11 13.24
CA HIS A 315 36.43 17.85 14.67
C HIS A 315 35.93 19.02 15.52
N LYS A 316 36.22 20.25 15.10
CA LYS A 316 35.74 21.45 15.79
C LYS A 316 34.21 21.56 15.74
N ILE A 317 33.60 21.30 14.57
CA ILE A 317 32.14 21.30 14.40
C ILE A 317 31.48 20.22 15.28
N LYS A 318 32.05 19.01 15.33
CA LYS A 318 31.54 17.93 16.19
C LYS A 318 31.59 18.29 17.68
N ILE A 319 32.66 18.95 18.12
CA ILE A 319 32.82 19.42 19.50
C ILE A 319 31.83 20.56 19.80
N ASP A 320 31.69 21.53 18.90
CA ASP A 320 30.80 22.68 19.10
C ASP A 320 29.32 22.24 19.09
N LEU A 321 28.91 21.36 18.18
CA LEU A 321 27.57 20.74 18.20
C LEU A 321 27.33 19.87 19.43
N GLY A 322 28.36 19.17 19.92
CA GLY A 322 28.32 18.42 21.18
C GLY A 322 28.11 19.32 22.41
N LYS A 323 28.56 20.58 22.37
CA LYS A 323 28.31 21.57 23.43
C LYS A 323 26.89 22.12 23.39
N TYR A 324 26.29 22.35 22.21
CA TYR A 324 24.91 22.81 22.11
C TYR A 324 23.88 21.79 22.61
N VAL A 325 24.22 20.49 22.62
CA VAL A 325 23.37 19.43 23.21
C VAL A 325 23.46 19.41 24.75
N PHE A 326 24.54 19.95 25.34
CA PHE A 326 24.73 19.97 26.80
C PHE A 326 24.30 21.27 27.50
N VAL A 327 24.06 22.37 26.79
CA VAL A 327 23.65 23.66 27.41
C VAL A 327 22.12 23.85 27.48
N MET A 328 21.30 22.90 27.01
CA MET A 328 19.85 22.85 27.31
C MET A 328 19.49 21.89 28.46
N LYS A 329 20.47 21.50 29.28
CA LYS A 329 20.23 20.94 30.61
C LYS A 329 20.98 21.79 31.62
N ILE A 330 20.22 22.40 32.53
CA ILE A 330 20.60 23.36 33.59
C ILE A 330 20.39 24.82 33.14
N GLY A 331 19.22 25.32 33.53
CA GLY A 331 18.67 26.65 33.31
C GLY A 331 17.19 26.61 33.59
#